data_AF-A0A9W5N1X4-F1
#
_entry.id   AF-A0A9W5N1X4-F1
#
_cell.length_a   1.000
_cell.length_b   1.000
_cell.length_c   1.000
_cell.angle_alpha   90.00
_cell.angle_beta   90.00
_cell.angle_gamma   90.00
#
_symmetry.space_group_name_H-M   'P 1'
#
loop_
_entity.id
_entity.type
_entity.pdbx_description
1 polymer ?
#
loop_
_entity_poly.entity_id
_entity_poly.type
_entity_poly.pdbx_seq_one_letter_code
_entity_poly.pdbx_strand_id
1 'polypeptide(L)'
;MNSLDALIADTGAADVMRCLLELDAEIGKAAIRYIGLFRPAKSQLSWARTAKLLNELMPSIKAESVERDGVSYPAPAAAWIHGFTETLTARDAGRLKTPLKSHGYLYEIVSKWQPSAAVAVPACPMPADAAAVNTKLRQGVHALTQWAGEDWLKQEIAAGFALLAAQNLKGRPAAQDLPILAALWEQRLMDHAVARGEVKLIAETDRLRIQTAFKALQDKQEWPNVIELIRALPPRLIPRAMLAKSPPDRAKGREELAKVRQTLSRKGSEK
;
A
#
# COMPACT_ATOMS: atom_id res chain seq x y z
N MET A 1 19.93 -27.47 15.09
CA MET A 1 18.70 -27.79 14.33
C MET A 1 18.04 -26.48 13.95
N ASN A 2 18.06 -26.13 12.67
CA ASN A 2 17.61 -24.82 12.21
C ASN A 2 16.09 -24.76 12.19
N SER A 3 15.50 -23.59 12.47
CA SER A 3 14.05 -23.36 12.47
C SER A 3 13.36 -23.75 11.15
N LEU A 4 14.13 -23.85 10.05
CA LEU A 4 13.65 -24.28 8.74
C LEU A 4 13.49 -25.82 8.68
N ASP A 5 14.41 -26.59 9.28
CA ASP A 5 14.31 -28.05 9.38
C ASP A 5 13.10 -28.47 10.24
N ALA A 6 12.82 -27.75 11.32
CA ALA A 6 11.65 -28.00 12.15
C ALA A 6 10.32 -27.73 11.41
N LEU A 7 10.31 -26.76 10.48
CA LEU A 7 9.16 -26.45 9.63
C LEU A 7 8.97 -27.48 8.51
N ILE A 8 10.06 -28.00 7.95
CA ILE A 8 10.05 -29.06 6.95
C ILE A 8 9.62 -30.41 7.57
N ALA A 9 9.96 -30.66 8.83
CA ALA A 9 9.56 -31.87 9.55
C ALA A 9 8.06 -31.88 9.96
N ASP A 10 7.44 -30.70 10.11
CA ASP A 10 6.00 -30.57 10.39
C ASP A 10 5.20 -30.52 9.08
N THR A 11 4.67 -31.68 8.68
CA THR A 11 3.86 -31.82 7.46
C THR A 11 2.66 -30.87 7.41
N GLY A 12 2.06 -30.56 8.56
CA GLY A 12 0.94 -29.62 8.63
C GLY A 12 1.36 -28.19 8.34
N ALA A 13 2.54 -27.76 8.80
CA ALA A 13 3.06 -26.42 8.53
C ALA A 13 3.48 -26.27 7.06
N ALA A 14 4.10 -27.32 6.49
CA ALA A 14 4.42 -27.39 5.06
C ALA A 14 3.17 -27.29 4.17
N ASP A 15 2.07 -27.94 4.57
CA ASP A 15 0.80 -27.88 3.83
C ASP A 15 0.17 -26.48 3.86
N VAL A 16 0.22 -25.78 5.00
CA VAL A 16 -0.20 -24.37 5.07
C VAL A 16 0.64 -23.50 4.13
N MET A 17 1.96 -23.66 4.14
CA MET A 17 2.84 -22.90 3.25
C MET A 17 2.56 -23.18 1.77
N ARG A 18 2.35 -24.44 1.39
CA ARG A 18 1.98 -24.81 0.02
C ARG A 18 0.69 -24.11 -0.42
N CYS A 19 -0.34 -24.12 0.42
CA CYS A 19 -1.59 -23.43 0.11
C CYS A 19 -1.38 -21.92 -0.04
N LEU A 20 -0.55 -21.30 0.80
CA LEU A 20 -0.28 -19.86 0.71
C LEU A 20 0.52 -19.46 -0.51
N LEU A 21 1.41 -20.32 -1.01
CA LEU A 21 2.18 -20.08 -2.23
C LEU A 21 1.32 -20.14 -3.50
N GLU A 22 0.19 -20.83 -3.45
CA GLU A 22 -0.79 -20.90 -4.55
C GLU A 22 -1.77 -19.72 -4.56
N LEU A 23 -1.79 -18.90 -3.51
CA LEU A 23 -2.66 -17.76 -3.36
C LEU A 23 -1.93 -16.46 -3.66
N ASP A 24 -2.67 -15.48 -4.20
CA ASP A 24 -2.19 -14.10 -4.20
C ASP A 24 -1.86 -13.63 -2.77
N ALA A 25 -0.83 -12.79 -2.63
CA ALA A 25 -0.33 -12.37 -1.32
C ALA A 25 -1.38 -11.66 -0.46
N GLU A 26 -2.31 -10.91 -1.07
CA GLU A 26 -3.38 -10.22 -0.34
C GLU A 26 -4.45 -11.20 0.13
N ILE A 27 -4.84 -12.16 -0.73
CA ILE A 27 -5.78 -13.23 -0.38
C ILE A 27 -5.20 -14.09 0.73
N GLY A 28 -3.94 -14.52 0.62
CA GLY A 28 -3.27 -15.36 1.61
C GLY A 28 -3.21 -14.70 2.99
N LYS A 29 -2.84 -13.41 3.06
CA LYS A 29 -2.85 -12.65 4.31
C LYS A 29 -4.26 -12.53 4.91
N ALA A 30 -5.26 -12.24 4.09
CA ALA A 30 -6.65 -12.12 4.54
C ALA A 30 -7.20 -13.46 5.05
N ALA A 31 -6.92 -14.55 4.32
CA ALA A 31 -7.31 -15.91 4.68
C ALA A 31 -6.73 -16.32 6.04
N ILE A 32 -5.44 -16.08 6.29
CA ILE A 32 -4.81 -16.44 7.58
C ILE A 32 -5.45 -15.68 8.75
N ARG A 33 -5.72 -14.38 8.60
CA ARG A 33 -6.42 -13.60 9.63
C ARG A 33 -7.82 -14.16 9.90
N TYR A 34 -8.54 -14.52 8.83
CA TYR A 34 -9.85 -15.13 8.92
C TYR A 34 -9.82 -16.51 9.59
N ILE A 35 -8.87 -17.39 9.26
CA ILE A 35 -8.71 -18.71 9.90
C ILE A 35 -8.49 -18.56 11.42
N GLY A 36 -7.84 -17.47 11.85
CA GLY A 36 -7.73 -17.12 13.26
C GLY A 36 -9.07 -17.04 14.02
N LEU A 37 -10.19 -16.82 13.34
CA LEU A 37 -11.53 -16.79 13.94
C LEU A 37 -12.06 -18.17 14.37
N PHE A 38 -11.42 -19.25 13.92
CA PHE A 38 -11.74 -20.62 14.34
C PHE A 38 -10.98 -21.04 15.61
N ARG A 39 -10.15 -20.14 16.17
CA ARG A 39 -9.36 -20.40 17.37
C ARG A 39 -10.25 -20.58 18.61
N PRO A 40 -10.17 -21.73 19.30
CA PRO A 40 -10.83 -21.91 20.59
C PRO A 40 -10.28 -20.94 21.64
N ALA A 41 -11.12 -20.56 22.62
CA ALA A 41 -10.73 -19.58 23.63
C ALA A 41 -9.50 -20.00 24.48
N LYS A 42 -9.24 -21.31 24.59
CA LYS A 42 -8.21 -21.87 25.49
C LYS A 42 -6.96 -22.39 24.77
N SER A 43 -6.90 -22.37 23.43
CA SER A 43 -5.78 -22.98 22.71
C SER A 43 -5.51 -22.31 21.37
N GLN A 44 -4.28 -22.43 20.89
CA GLN A 44 -3.91 -22.05 19.53
C GLN A 44 -4.48 -23.05 18.51
N LEU A 45 -4.59 -22.61 17.26
CA LEU A 45 -4.89 -23.50 16.14
C LEU A 45 -3.64 -24.32 15.81
N SER A 46 -3.76 -25.64 15.69
CA SER A 46 -2.66 -26.47 15.19
C SER A 46 -2.45 -26.24 13.69
N TRP A 47 -1.23 -26.47 13.19
CA TRP A 47 -0.92 -26.37 11.76
C TRP A 47 -1.81 -27.30 10.92
N ALA A 48 -2.03 -28.53 11.38
CA ALA A 48 -2.94 -29.47 10.75
C ALA A 48 -4.38 -28.93 10.63
N ARG A 49 -4.89 -28.25 11.67
CA ARG A 49 -6.24 -27.65 11.60
C ARG A 49 -6.27 -26.43 10.70
N THR A 50 -5.21 -25.62 10.68
CA THR A 50 -5.07 -24.47 9.79
C THR A 50 -5.04 -24.92 8.33
N ALA A 51 -4.22 -25.93 8.01
CA ALA A 51 -4.13 -26.53 6.69
C ALA A 51 -5.49 -27.08 6.24
N LYS A 52 -6.19 -27.79 7.13
CA LYS A 52 -7.53 -28.31 6.83
C LYS A 52 -8.52 -27.19 6.47
N LEU A 53 -8.61 -26.14 7.30
CA LEU A 53 -9.53 -25.03 7.04
C LEU A 53 -9.16 -24.24 5.79
N LEU A 54 -7.87 -24.09 5.48
CA LEU A 54 -7.45 -23.41 4.26
C LEU A 54 -7.80 -24.24 3.02
N ASN A 55 -7.54 -25.55 3.05
CA ASN A 55 -7.90 -26.48 1.99
C ASN A 55 -9.42 -26.59 1.77
N GLU A 56 -10.25 -26.39 2.80
CA GLU A 56 -11.71 -26.30 2.66
C GLU A 56 -12.12 -25.11 1.75
N LEU A 57 -11.33 -24.02 1.72
CA LEU A 57 -11.60 -22.83 0.89
C LEU A 57 -10.96 -22.90 -0.50
N MET A 58 -9.85 -23.63 -0.66
CA MET A 58 -9.05 -23.66 -1.89
C MET A 58 -9.85 -23.98 -3.16
N PRO A 59 -10.76 -24.98 -3.19
CA PRO A 59 -11.52 -25.31 -4.40
C PRO A 59 -12.37 -24.13 -4.89
N SER A 60 -13.11 -23.47 -3.98
CA SER A 60 -13.98 -22.33 -4.31
C SER A 60 -13.18 -21.08 -4.70
N ILE A 61 -12.02 -20.85 -4.05
CA ILE A 61 -11.14 -19.74 -4.42
C ILE A 61 -10.57 -19.95 -5.83
N LYS A 62 -10.09 -21.16 -6.14
CA LYS A 62 -9.54 -21.48 -7.47
C LYS A 62 -10.59 -21.51 -8.57
N ALA A 63 -11.80 -21.95 -8.24
CA ALA A 63 -12.93 -21.94 -9.16
C ALA A 63 -13.54 -20.54 -9.37
N GLU A 64 -13.03 -19.52 -8.66
CA GLU A 64 -13.56 -18.15 -8.64
C GLU A 64 -15.09 -18.12 -8.45
N SER A 65 -15.61 -19.06 -7.67
CA SER A 65 -17.05 -19.25 -7.47
C SER A 65 -17.35 -19.84 -6.11
N VAL A 66 -18.50 -19.47 -5.55
CA VAL A 66 -19.00 -20.03 -4.30
C VAL A 66 -20.39 -20.58 -4.52
N GLU A 67 -20.64 -21.79 -4.03
CA GLU A 67 -21.97 -22.38 -4.05
C GLU A 67 -22.67 -22.14 -2.72
N ARG A 68 -23.89 -21.63 -2.79
CA ARG A 68 -24.76 -21.47 -1.62
C ARG A 68 -26.20 -21.78 -2.01
N ASP A 69 -26.85 -22.60 -1.19
CA ASP A 69 -28.24 -23.03 -1.39
C ASP A 69 -28.49 -23.63 -2.80
N GLY A 70 -27.48 -24.32 -3.35
CA GLY A 70 -27.52 -24.92 -4.69
C GLY A 70 -27.30 -23.93 -5.84
N VAL A 71 -27.02 -22.66 -5.55
CA VAL A 71 -26.76 -21.62 -6.55
C VAL A 71 -25.27 -21.26 -6.53
N SER A 72 -24.64 -21.26 -7.70
CA SER A 72 -23.25 -20.83 -7.87
C SER A 72 -23.19 -19.33 -8.13
N TYR A 73 -22.37 -18.62 -7.33
CA TYR A 73 -22.16 -17.18 -7.40
C TYR A 73 -20.71 -16.88 -7.84
N PRO A 74 -20.48 -15.90 -8.73
CA PRO A 74 -19.13 -15.49 -9.10
C PRO A 74 -18.42 -14.87 -7.89
N ALA A 75 -17.25 -15.41 -7.56
CA ALA A 75 -16.42 -14.99 -6.43
C ALA A 75 -14.97 -14.76 -6.88
N PRO A 76 -14.69 -13.67 -7.62
CA PRO A 76 -13.32 -13.30 -7.97
C PRO A 76 -12.52 -12.94 -6.71
N ALA A 77 -11.20 -12.79 -6.84
CA ALA A 77 -10.29 -12.43 -5.75
C ALA A 77 -10.81 -11.30 -4.83
N ALA A 78 -11.37 -10.24 -5.42
CA ALA A 78 -11.93 -9.10 -4.69
C ALA A 78 -13.11 -9.48 -3.76
N ALA A 79 -13.94 -10.45 -4.17
CA ALA A 79 -15.06 -10.94 -3.38
C ALA A 79 -14.58 -11.68 -2.13
N TRP A 80 -13.51 -12.48 -2.27
CA TRP A 80 -12.89 -13.19 -1.16
C TRP A 80 -12.22 -12.24 -0.17
N ILE A 81 -11.43 -11.26 -0.66
CA ILE A 81 -10.80 -10.23 0.20
C ILE A 81 -11.86 -9.44 0.98
N HIS A 82 -12.93 -9.04 0.31
CA HIS A 82 -14.07 -8.40 0.95
C HIS A 82 -14.73 -9.32 1.99
N GLY A 83 -15.04 -10.56 1.63
CA GLY A 83 -15.66 -11.54 2.53
C GLY A 83 -14.86 -11.78 3.81
N PHE A 84 -13.54 -11.97 3.69
CA PHE A 84 -12.66 -12.12 4.85
C PHE A 84 -12.64 -10.86 5.72
N THR A 85 -12.55 -9.69 5.10
CA THR A 85 -12.51 -8.40 5.81
C THR A 85 -13.81 -8.12 6.55
N GLU A 86 -14.96 -8.27 5.90
CA GLU A 86 -16.27 -8.08 6.51
C GLU A 86 -16.53 -9.07 7.65
N THR A 87 -16.06 -10.31 7.52
CA THR A 87 -16.19 -11.29 8.61
C THR A 87 -15.36 -10.88 9.84
N LEU A 88 -14.17 -10.31 9.63
CA LEU A 88 -13.35 -9.77 10.72
C LEU A 88 -14.01 -8.54 11.37
N THR A 89 -14.54 -7.62 10.56
CA THR A 89 -15.29 -6.44 11.03
C THR A 89 -16.53 -6.85 11.82
N ALA A 90 -17.28 -7.86 11.36
CA ALA A 90 -18.45 -8.37 12.06
C ALA A 90 -18.09 -8.99 13.43
N ARG A 91 -16.93 -9.65 13.53
CA ARG A 91 -16.38 -10.10 14.82
C ARG A 91 -16.04 -8.91 15.72
N ASP A 92 -15.34 -7.90 15.21
CA ASP A 92 -14.97 -6.71 16.00
C ASP A 92 -16.19 -5.94 16.51
N ALA A 93 -17.27 -5.92 15.73
CA ALA A 93 -18.55 -5.36 16.14
C ALA A 93 -19.35 -6.25 17.13
N GLY A 94 -18.81 -7.39 17.57
CA GLY A 94 -19.49 -8.31 18.48
C GLY A 94 -20.66 -9.09 17.86
N ARG A 95 -20.83 -9.02 16.53
CA ARG A 95 -21.93 -9.69 15.81
C ARG A 95 -21.67 -11.17 15.55
N LEU A 96 -20.44 -11.63 15.74
CA LEU A 96 -20.05 -13.02 15.55
C LEU A 96 -19.54 -13.65 16.84
N LYS A 97 -20.02 -14.86 17.11
CA LYS A 97 -19.53 -15.71 18.19
C LYS A 97 -18.36 -16.56 17.70
N THR A 98 -17.16 -16.26 18.18
CA THR A 98 -15.97 -17.11 17.96
C THR A 98 -15.85 -18.18 19.06
N PRO A 99 -15.28 -19.36 18.79
CA PRO A 99 -14.74 -19.80 17.50
C PRO A 99 -15.84 -20.05 16.46
N LEU A 100 -15.57 -19.67 15.21
CA LEU A 100 -16.44 -20.05 14.09
C LEU A 100 -16.47 -21.57 13.94
N LYS A 101 -17.63 -22.11 13.53
CA LYS A 101 -17.84 -23.55 13.33
C LYS A 101 -17.76 -23.97 11.87
N SER A 102 -18.01 -23.04 10.94
CA SER A 102 -18.02 -23.28 9.49
C SER A 102 -17.75 -22.00 8.71
N HIS A 103 -17.55 -22.14 7.39
CA HIS A 103 -17.39 -21.05 6.44
C HIS A 103 -18.73 -20.46 5.96
N GLY A 104 -19.87 -20.92 6.47
CA GLY A 104 -21.19 -20.51 5.96
C GLY A 104 -21.45 -19.01 6.01
N TYR A 105 -20.98 -18.32 7.05
CA TYR A 105 -21.09 -16.86 7.14
C TYR A 105 -20.18 -16.14 6.13
N LEU A 106 -19.00 -16.69 5.86
CA LEU A 106 -18.13 -16.16 4.81
C LEU A 106 -18.79 -16.34 3.44
N TYR A 107 -19.26 -17.54 3.13
CA TYR A 107 -19.96 -17.82 1.87
C TYR A 107 -21.24 -16.98 1.74
N GLU A 108 -21.91 -16.66 2.85
CA GLU A 108 -23.00 -15.70 2.84
C GLU A 108 -22.57 -14.33 2.34
N ILE A 109 -21.50 -13.78 2.89
CA ILE A 109 -21.00 -12.46 2.48
C ILE A 109 -20.52 -12.51 1.03
N VAL A 110 -19.79 -13.56 0.64
CA VAL A 110 -19.24 -13.71 -0.72
C VAL A 110 -20.36 -13.91 -1.75
N SER A 111 -21.39 -14.70 -1.47
CA SER A 111 -22.55 -14.90 -2.37
C SER A 111 -23.35 -13.61 -2.59
N LYS A 112 -23.37 -12.72 -1.59
CA LYS A 112 -24.02 -11.40 -1.67
C LYS A 112 -23.08 -10.31 -2.14
N TRP A 113 -21.82 -10.65 -2.42
CA TRP A 113 -20.83 -9.68 -2.86
C TRP A 113 -21.27 -9.17 -4.23
N GLN A 114 -21.57 -7.88 -4.25
CA GLN A 114 -21.67 -7.16 -5.50
C GLN A 114 -20.33 -6.49 -5.71
N PRO A 115 -19.83 -6.49 -6.95
CA PRO A 115 -18.72 -5.63 -7.24
C PRO A 115 -19.17 -4.21 -6.95
N SER A 116 -18.52 -3.58 -5.98
CA SER A 116 -18.67 -2.14 -5.74
C SER A 116 -18.61 -1.45 -7.09
N ALA A 117 -19.44 -0.44 -7.38
CA ALA A 117 -19.60 0.14 -8.72
C ALA A 117 -18.29 0.66 -9.39
N ALA A 118 -17.16 0.60 -8.69
CA ALA A 118 -15.80 0.71 -9.23
C ALA A 118 -15.23 -0.56 -9.91
N VAL A 119 -15.85 -1.73 -9.78
CA VAL A 119 -15.35 -3.05 -10.24
C VAL A 119 -16.48 -3.99 -10.71
N ALA A 120 -17.59 -3.51 -11.27
CA ALA A 120 -18.61 -4.42 -11.83
C ALA A 120 -18.38 -4.71 -13.32
N VAL A 121 -17.96 -5.94 -13.62
CA VAL A 121 -18.33 -6.62 -14.87
C VAL A 121 -19.54 -7.51 -14.54
N PRO A 122 -20.72 -7.24 -15.10
CA PRO A 122 -21.74 -8.26 -15.28
C PRO A 122 -21.75 -8.73 -16.73
N ALA A 123 -21.78 -10.06 -16.91
CA ALA A 123 -22.22 -10.68 -18.14
C ALA A 123 -23.75 -10.57 -18.22
N CYS A 124 -24.23 -9.51 -18.90
CA CYS A 124 -25.50 -9.39 -19.66
C CYS A 124 -25.50 -7.98 -20.30
N PRO A 125 -26.07 -7.80 -21.51
CA PRO A 125 -25.64 -6.77 -22.46
C PRO A 125 -25.94 -5.35 -21.95
N MET A 126 -24.87 -4.63 -21.59
CA MET A 126 -24.89 -3.20 -21.25
C MET A 126 -24.38 -2.36 -22.43
N PRO A 127 -24.81 -1.09 -22.55
CA PRO A 127 -24.38 -0.20 -23.64
C PRO A 127 -22.86 0.00 -23.63
N ALA A 128 -22.26 -0.06 -24.82
CA ALA A 128 -20.83 -0.25 -25.07
C ALA A 128 -19.88 0.76 -24.38
N ASP A 129 -20.37 1.92 -23.94
CA ASP A 129 -19.53 3.04 -23.49
C ASP A 129 -18.94 2.88 -22.08
N ALA A 130 -19.66 2.31 -21.12
CA ALA A 130 -19.18 2.22 -19.73
C ALA A 130 -18.10 1.13 -19.53
N ALA A 131 -18.25 -0.02 -20.18
CA ALA A 131 -17.27 -1.11 -20.16
C ALA A 131 -15.95 -0.70 -20.85
N ALA A 132 -16.04 0.10 -21.93
CA ALA A 132 -14.87 0.64 -22.61
C ALA A 132 -14.04 1.57 -21.70
N VAL A 133 -14.69 2.36 -20.83
CA VAL A 133 -14.00 3.29 -19.92
C VAL A 133 -13.18 2.56 -18.85
N ASN A 134 -13.72 1.48 -18.26
CA ASN A 134 -13.02 0.70 -17.24
C ASN A 134 -11.84 -0.11 -17.82
N THR A 135 -12.00 -0.62 -19.05
CA THR A 135 -10.93 -1.30 -19.79
C THR A 135 -9.80 -0.34 -20.17
N LYS A 136 -10.14 0.87 -20.65
CA LYS A 136 -9.15 1.92 -20.98
C LYS A 136 -8.36 2.37 -19.76
N LEU A 137 -9.00 2.51 -18.60
CA LEU A 137 -8.29 2.85 -17.36
C LEU A 137 -7.28 1.75 -16.98
N ARG A 138 -7.68 0.48 -17.03
CA ARG A 138 -6.78 -0.65 -16.76
C ARG A 138 -5.59 -0.70 -17.74
N GLN A 139 -5.84 -0.46 -19.02
CA GLN A 139 -4.78 -0.36 -20.03
C GLN A 139 -3.81 0.80 -19.75
N GLY A 140 -4.34 1.97 -19.38
CA GLY A 140 -3.52 3.13 -19.01
C GLY A 140 -2.67 2.90 -17.75
N VAL A 141 -3.23 2.26 -16.73
CA VAL A 141 -2.49 1.87 -15.52
C VAL A 141 -1.41 0.84 -15.86
N HIS A 142 -1.69 -0.12 -16.74
CA HIS A 142 -0.70 -1.08 -17.20
C HIS A 142 0.47 -0.41 -17.96
N ALA A 143 0.17 0.49 -18.90
CA ALA A 143 1.18 1.28 -19.61
C ALA A 143 2.02 2.15 -18.66
N LEU A 144 1.39 2.69 -17.61
CA LEU A 144 2.06 3.47 -16.58
C LEU A 144 3.02 2.61 -15.73
N THR A 145 2.64 1.38 -15.38
CA THR A 145 3.55 0.43 -14.71
C THR A 145 4.71 0.02 -15.61
N GLN A 146 4.47 -0.18 -16.92
CA GLN A 146 5.53 -0.46 -17.89
C GLN A 146 6.52 0.70 -18.02
N TRP A 147 6.02 1.94 -18.10
CA TRP A 147 6.86 3.14 -18.11
C TRP A 147 7.74 3.25 -16.85
N ALA A 148 7.22 2.85 -15.69
CA ALA A 148 7.95 2.93 -14.44
C ALA A 148 9.13 1.95 -14.36
N GLY A 149 8.96 0.74 -14.89
CA GLY A 149 10.01 -0.28 -14.86
C GLY A 149 10.52 -0.56 -13.44
N GLU A 150 11.85 -0.61 -13.28
CA GLU A 150 12.53 -0.85 -12.00
C GLU A 150 12.94 0.43 -11.26
N ASP A 151 12.66 1.62 -11.82
CA ASP A 151 13.02 2.87 -11.18
C ASP A 151 12.08 3.15 -10.00
N TRP A 152 12.67 3.24 -8.81
CA TRP A 152 11.90 3.41 -7.58
C TRP A 152 11.04 4.69 -7.58
N LEU A 153 11.52 5.79 -8.16
CA LEU A 153 10.80 7.06 -8.16
C LEU A 153 9.62 6.97 -9.12
N LYS A 154 9.85 6.41 -10.30
CA LYS A 154 8.78 6.19 -11.27
C LYS A 154 7.72 5.22 -10.77
N GLN A 155 8.10 4.20 -9.99
CA GLN A 155 7.15 3.29 -9.33
C GLN A 155 6.24 4.02 -8.34
N GLU A 156 6.77 4.92 -7.51
CA GLU A 156 5.96 5.70 -6.58
C GLU A 156 5.03 6.69 -7.30
N ILE A 157 5.51 7.32 -8.38
CA ILE A 157 4.69 8.21 -9.21
C ILE A 157 3.59 7.41 -9.90
N ALA A 158 3.91 6.25 -10.48
CA ALA A 158 2.95 5.37 -11.14
C ALA A 158 1.86 4.90 -10.16
N ALA A 159 2.24 4.49 -8.95
CA ALA A 159 1.29 4.09 -7.91
C ALA A 159 0.38 5.26 -7.49
N GLY A 160 0.95 6.46 -7.28
CA GLY A 160 0.18 7.66 -6.97
C GLY A 160 -0.82 8.03 -8.07
N PHE A 161 -0.38 7.99 -9.33
CA PHE A 161 -1.24 8.26 -10.50
C PHE A 161 -2.34 7.21 -10.67
N ALA A 162 -2.05 5.94 -10.45
CA ALA A 162 -3.06 4.88 -10.49
C ALA A 162 -4.16 5.11 -9.43
N LEU A 163 -3.76 5.51 -8.21
CA LEU A 163 -4.69 5.84 -7.12
C LEU A 163 -5.54 7.08 -7.42
N LEU A 164 -4.93 8.13 -7.98
CA LEU A 164 -5.67 9.33 -8.40
C LEU A 164 -6.60 9.03 -9.59
N ALA A 165 -6.17 8.21 -10.54
CA ALA A 165 -6.96 7.85 -11.72
C ALA A 165 -8.13 6.92 -11.38
N ALA A 166 -8.03 6.12 -10.32
CA ALA A 166 -9.15 5.35 -9.80
C ALA A 166 -10.26 6.24 -9.21
N GLN A 167 -9.94 7.47 -8.84
CA GLN A 167 -10.93 8.44 -8.36
C GLN A 167 -11.59 9.17 -9.54
N ASN A 168 -12.85 9.55 -9.36
CA ASN A 168 -13.60 10.31 -10.37
C ASN A 168 -13.33 11.82 -10.25
N LEU A 169 -12.04 12.19 -10.30
CA LEU A 169 -11.60 13.58 -10.16
C LEU A 169 -11.97 14.40 -11.39
N LYS A 170 -12.43 15.64 -11.17
CA LYS A 170 -12.70 16.58 -12.24
C LYS A 170 -11.40 16.97 -12.94
N GLY A 171 -11.39 16.98 -14.28
CA GLY A 171 -10.20 17.28 -15.07
C GLY A 171 -9.18 16.13 -15.14
N ARG A 172 -9.58 14.90 -14.79
CA ARG A 172 -8.74 13.72 -14.94
C ARG A 172 -8.30 13.55 -16.41
N PRO A 173 -7.00 13.34 -16.68
CA PRO A 173 -6.49 13.08 -18.02
C PRO A 173 -6.93 11.72 -18.56
N ALA A 174 -6.86 11.53 -19.88
CA ALA A 174 -7.16 10.24 -20.48
C ALA A 174 -6.15 9.19 -20.01
N ALA A 175 -6.61 7.95 -19.85
CA ALA A 175 -5.79 6.88 -19.27
C ALA A 175 -4.50 6.61 -20.07
N GLN A 176 -4.57 6.76 -21.39
CA GLN A 176 -3.42 6.64 -22.30
C GLN A 176 -2.36 7.74 -22.10
N ASP A 177 -2.74 8.90 -21.55
CA ASP A 177 -1.84 10.04 -21.33
C ASP A 177 -1.17 10.03 -19.95
N LEU A 178 -1.58 9.11 -19.07
CA LEU A 178 -1.03 9.00 -17.71
C LEU A 178 0.50 8.82 -17.70
N PRO A 179 1.12 7.98 -18.56
CA PRO A 179 2.58 7.84 -18.57
C PRO A 179 3.30 9.13 -18.98
N ILE A 180 2.73 9.89 -19.90
CA ILE A 180 3.29 11.17 -20.36
C ILE A 180 3.29 12.19 -19.22
N LEU A 181 2.16 12.28 -18.52
CA LEU A 181 2.03 13.18 -17.37
C LEU A 181 2.90 12.74 -16.19
N ALA A 182 3.04 11.43 -15.97
CA ALA A 182 3.94 10.90 -14.94
C ALA A 182 5.41 11.27 -15.23
N ALA A 183 5.85 11.19 -16.48
CA ALA A 183 7.18 11.63 -16.90
C ALA A 183 7.40 13.14 -16.68
N LEU A 184 6.38 13.97 -16.97
CA LEU A 184 6.46 15.41 -16.69
C LEU A 184 6.58 15.70 -15.19
N TRP A 185 5.88 14.93 -14.35
CA TRP A 185 5.93 15.09 -12.90
C TRP A 185 7.27 14.63 -12.32
N GLU A 186 7.81 13.51 -12.80
CA GLU A 186 9.15 13.04 -12.47
C GLU A 186 10.19 14.14 -12.73
N GLN A 187 10.21 14.68 -13.96
CA GLN A 187 11.16 15.72 -14.34
C GLN A 187 11.03 16.96 -13.45
N ARG A 188 9.79 17.45 -13.23
CA ARG A 188 9.52 18.61 -12.38
C ARG A 188 9.93 18.39 -10.93
N LEU A 189 9.73 17.18 -10.39
CA LEU A 189 10.17 16.82 -9.03
C LEU A 189 11.70 16.81 -8.92
N MET A 190 12.38 16.28 -9.93
CA MET A 190 13.85 16.29 -10.00
C MET A 190 14.39 17.72 -10.10
N ASP A 191 13.83 18.55 -10.98
CA ASP A 191 14.21 19.96 -11.12
C ASP A 191 14.04 20.73 -9.81
N HIS A 192 12.93 20.50 -9.09
CA HIS A 192 12.68 21.13 -7.80
C HIS A 192 13.67 20.65 -6.72
N ALA A 193 14.04 19.36 -6.71
CA ALA A 193 15.06 18.84 -5.79
C ALA A 193 16.43 19.50 -6.05
N VAL A 194 16.82 19.62 -7.33
CA VAL A 194 18.06 20.31 -7.73
C VAL A 194 18.04 21.78 -7.31
N ALA A 195 16.90 22.48 -7.51
CA ALA A 195 16.74 23.88 -7.10
C ALA A 195 16.85 24.09 -5.57
N ARG A 196 16.54 23.07 -4.77
CA ARG A 196 16.72 23.06 -3.29
C ARG A 196 18.17 22.77 -2.86
N GLY A 197 19.09 22.57 -3.80
CA GLY A 197 20.48 22.18 -3.53
C GLY A 197 20.68 20.69 -3.29
N GLU A 198 19.69 19.86 -3.65
CA GLU A 198 19.73 18.42 -3.45
C GLU A 198 20.30 17.76 -4.72
N VAL A 199 21.40 17.02 -4.58
CA VAL A 199 22.10 16.40 -5.72
C VAL A 199 21.26 15.28 -6.37
N LYS A 200 20.48 14.55 -5.56
CA LYS A 200 19.60 13.47 -6.02
C LYS A 200 18.49 13.18 -4.99
N LEU A 201 17.35 12.66 -5.46
CA LEU A 201 16.38 11.97 -4.61
C LEU A 201 16.93 10.60 -4.19
N ILE A 202 16.82 10.28 -2.91
CA ILE A 202 17.34 9.05 -2.28
C ILE A 202 16.14 8.23 -1.83
N ALA A 203 16.00 7.01 -2.36
CA ALA A 203 14.85 6.14 -2.10
C ALA A 203 14.53 5.99 -0.60
N GLU A 204 15.54 5.77 0.23
CA GLU A 204 15.40 5.57 1.68
C GLU A 204 14.78 6.77 2.40
N THR A 205 15.10 7.99 1.95
CA THR A 205 14.63 9.23 2.58
C THR A 205 13.36 9.75 1.92
N ASP A 206 13.24 9.60 0.60
CA ASP A 206 12.26 10.31 -0.21
C ASP A 206 11.04 9.45 -0.58
N ARG A 207 11.14 8.12 -0.52
CA ARG A 207 10.02 7.22 -0.84
C ARG A 207 8.79 7.52 0.04
N LEU A 208 8.96 7.49 1.37
CA LEU A 208 7.84 7.74 2.29
C LEU A 208 7.30 9.18 2.17
N ARG A 209 8.16 10.15 1.85
CA ARG A 209 7.76 11.55 1.63
C ARG A 209 6.84 11.67 0.43
N ILE A 210 7.20 11.03 -0.68
CA ILE A 210 6.43 11.02 -1.92
C ILE A 210 5.09 10.29 -1.72
N GLN A 211 5.10 9.12 -1.07
CA GLN A 211 3.87 8.39 -0.71
C GLN A 211 2.92 9.25 0.14
N THR A 212 3.47 9.94 1.15
CA THR A 212 2.69 10.83 2.02
C THR A 212 2.11 12.01 1.25
N ALA A 213 2.87 12.60 0.33
CA ALA A 213 2.40 13.68 -0.51
C ALA A 213 1.26 13.25 -1.43
N PHE A 214 1.37 12.10 -2.10
CA PHE A 214 0.28 11.55 -2.91
C PHE A 214 -0.96 11.23 -2.08
N LYS A 215 -0.80 10.70 -0.86
CA LYS A 215 -1.92 10.46 0.05
C LYS A 215 -2.67 11.76 0.36
N ALA A 216 -1.97 12.86 0.60
CA ALA A 216 -2.58 14.17 0.85
C ALA A 216 -3.36 14.74 -0.36
N LEU A 217 -3.07 14.26 -1.58
CA LEU A 217 -3.78 14.67 -2.80
C LEU A 217 -5.07 13.88 -3.04
N GLN A 218 -5.33 12.79 -2.30
CA GLN A 218 -6.53 11.96 -2.48
C GLN A 218 -7.82 12.63 -1.99
N ASP A 219 -7.73 13.62 -1.11
CA ASP A 219 -8.92 14.33 -0.59
C ASP A 219 -9.39 15.47 -1.54
N LYS A 220 -8.74 15.64 -2.70
CA LYS A 220 -9.07 16.67 -3.68
C LYS A 220 -10.24 16.25 -4.56
N GLN A 221 -11.01 17.23 -5.05
CA GLN A 221 -12.11 16.99 -6.00
C GLN A 221 -11.69 17.17 -7.47
N GLU A 222 -10.54 17.81 -7.70
CA GLU A 222 -9.96 18.07 -9.02
C GLU A 222 -8.62 17.34 -9.17
N TRP A 223 -8.26 16.99 -10.40
CA TRP A 223 -6.98 16.35 -10.68
C TRP A 223 -5.84 17.28 -10.25
N PRO A 224 -4.97 16.84 -9.32
CA PRO A 224 -3.94 17.70 -8.77
C PRO A 224 -2.89 18.05 -9.82
N ASN A 225 -2.14 19.13 -9.60
CA ASN A 225 -0.94 19.46 -10.37
C ASN A 225 0.35 19.11 -9.60
N VAL A 226 1.49 19.07 -10.30
CA VAL A 226 2.78 18.73 -9.69
C VAL A 226 3.22 19.71 -8.59
N ILE A 227 2.79 20.97 -8.66
CA ILE A 227 3.12 21.98 -7.64
C ILE A 227 2.40 21.67 -6.32
N GLU A 228 1.18 21.15 -6.38
CA GLU A 228 0.46 20.66 -5.20
C GLU A 228 1.16 19.45 -4.58
N LEU A 229 1.65 18.51 -5.40
CA LEU A 229 2.47 17.41 -4.89
C LEU A 229 3.74 17.94 -4.20
N ILE A 230 4.45 18.86 -4.83
CA ILE A 230 5.67 19.47 -4.28
C ILE A 230 5.38 20.18 -2.95
N ARG A 231 4.25 20.90 -2.85
CA ARG A 231 3.82 21.56 -1.61
C ARG A 231 3.42 20.58 -0.52
N ALA A 232 2.89 19.42 -0.89
CA ALA A 232 2.49 18.36 0.04
C ALA A 232 3.67 17.50 0.53
N LEU A 233 4.87 17.64 -0.06
CA LEU A 233 6.05 16.90 0.38
C LEU A 233 6.46 17.29 1.82
N PRO A 234 6.49 16.34 2.76
CA PRO A 234 7.04 16.58 4.09
C PRO A 234 8.50 17.05 4.01
N PRO A 235 9.04 17.78 5.00
CA PRO A 235 10.45 18.17 5.02
C PRO A 235 11.35 16.92 4.98
N ARG A 236 12.51 17.00 4.32
CA ARG A 236 13.51 15.92 4.35
C ARG A 236 14.06 15.82 5.77
N LEU A 237 13.82 14.69 6.43
CA LEU A 237 14.46 14.36 7.69
C LEU A 237 15.86 13.79 7.39
N ILE A 238 16.80 14.67 7.07
CA ILE A 238 18.21 14.28 6.90
C ILE A 238 18.75 13.96 8.31
N PRO A 239 19.24 12.74 8.58
CA PRO A 239 19.93 12.46 9.83
C PRO A 239 21.07 13.46 10.03
N ARG A 240 21.18 14.07 11.22
CA ARG A 240 22.19 15.11 11.53
C ARG A 240 23.63 14.75 11.10
N ALA A 241 23.95 13.47 11.05
CA ALA A 241 25.24 12.94 10.61
C ALA A 241 25.56 13.18 9.11
N MET A 242 24.54 13.36 8.26
CA MET A 242 24.68 13.61 6.83
C MET A 242 24.59 15.09 6.45
N LEU A 243 24.34 15.99 7.42
CA LEU A 243 24.47 17.42 7.20
C LEU A 243 25.96 17.75 7.08
N ALA A 244 26.38 18.32 5.95
CA ALA A 244 27.72 18.90 5.85
C ALA A 244 27.90 19.91 6.99
N LYS A 245 28.95 19.73 7.81
CA LYS A 245 29.29 20.72 8.84
C LYS A 245 29.41 22.07 8.13
N SER A 246 28.65 23.08 8.60
CA SER A 246 28.76 24.43 8.06
C SER A 246 30.24 24.81 7.96
N PRO A 247 30.70 25.36 6.83
CA PRO A 247 32.09 25.76 6.70
C PRO A 247 32.42 26.69 7.86
N PRO A 248 33.55 26.50 8.56
CA PRO A 248 33.89 27.32 9.69
C PRO A 248 33.98 28.77 9.22
N ASP A 249 33.01 29.60 9.64
CA ASP A 249 33.07 31.04 9.47
C ASP A 249 34.16 31.56 10.41
N ARG A 250 35.41 31.48 9.94
CA ARG A 250 36.60 31.87 10.70
C ARG A 250 36.55 33.35 11.08
N ALA A 251 35.79 34.17 10.35
CA ALA A 251 35.62 35.59 10.66
C ALA A 251 34.71 35.75 11.89
N LYS A 252 33.51 35.16 11.88
CA LYS A 252 32.64 35.15 13.08
C LYS A 252 33.28 34.46 14.27
N GLY A 253 33.98 33.35 14.04
CA GLY A 253 34.70 32.63 15.10
C GLY A 253 35.77 33.48 15.79
N ARG A 254 36.51 34.31 15.04
CA ARG A 254 37.49 35.26 15.59
C ARG A 254 36.81 36.39 16.35
N GLU A 255 35.69 36.90 15.86
CA GLU A 255 34.93 37.97 16.51
C GLU A 255 34.36 37.52 17.87
N GLU A 256 33.77 36.32 17.91
CA GLU A 256 33.26 35.72 19.15
C GLU A 256 34.40 35.42 20.14
N LEU A 257 35.54 34.92 19.69
CA LEU A 257 36.73 34.75 20.54
C LEU A 257 37.26 36.08 21.08
N ALA A 258 37.23 37.15 20.28
CA ALA A 258 37.64 38.49 20.71
C ALA A 258 36.70 39.03 21.80
N LYS A 259 35.37 38.86 21.63
CA LYS A 259 34.38 39.20 22.67
C LYS A 259 34.60 38.41 23.95
N VAL A 260 34.81 37.09 23.85
CA VAL A 260 35.08 36.24 25.03
C VAL A 260 36.36 36.68 25.73
N ARG A 261 37.44 36.95 25.00
CA ARG A 261 38.69 37.44 25.58
C ARG A 261 38.53 38.80 26.27
N GLN A 262 37.74 39.71 25.68
CA GLN A 262 37.45 41.01 26.28
C GLN A 262 36.63 40.87 27.57
N THR A 263 35.64 39.97 27.60
CA THR A 263 34.86 39.70 28.83
C THR A 263 35.70 39.04 29.93
N LEU A 264 36.62 38.14 29.58
CA LEU A 264 37.54 37.51 30.53
C LEU A 264 38.56 38.50 31.09
N SER A 265 39.10 39.39 30.24
CA SER A 265 40.00 40.46 30.69
C SER A 265 39.29 41.45 31.62
N ARG A 266 38.03 41.82 31.32
CA ARG A 266 37.23 42.69 32.19
C ARG A 266 37.01 42.06 33.56
N LYS A 267 36.70 40.75 33.59
CA LYS A 267 36.47 39.98 34.83
C LYS A 267 37.75 39.73 35.64
N GLY A 268 38.93 39.80 35.00
CA GLY A 268 40.24 39.70 35.65
C GLY A 268 40.77 41.02 36.23
N SER A 269 40.20 42.17 35.84
CA SER A 269 40.58 43.50 36.35
C SER A 269 39.71 43.99 37.52
N GLU A 270 38.67 43.24 37.91
CA GLU A 270 37.83 43.51 39.09
C GLU A 270 38.26 42.68 40.33
N LYS A 271 39.56 42.39 40.46
CA LYS A 271 40.15 41.81 41.67
C LYS A 271 41.39 42.58 42.11
#